data_AF-A0A174A4C0-F1
#
_entry.id   AF-A0A174A4C0-F1
#
_cell.length_a   1.000
_cell.length_b   1.000
_cell.length_c   1.000
_cell.angle_alpha   90.00
_cell.angle_beta   90.00
_cell.angle_gamma   90.00
#
_symmetry.space_group_name_H-M   'P 1'
#
loop_
_entity.id
_entity.type
_entity.pdbx_description
1 polymer ?
#
loop_
_entity_poly.entity_id
_entity_poly.type
_entity_poly.pdbx_seq_one_letter_code
_entity_poly.pdbx_strand_id
1 'polypeptide(L)'
;MKEGYKLEDTIILNGKVGWVNTGDDADSIIGIQNIQKVKRFSGEEIVVSNDGFAFSKEMESRCGWLDRYASIQMLTGDTPIDMDHIDETKIVSMEGITESEYYHRYSDYTGYLWTEEEFKCGGHDLLKILEGNMGKYIHIEIELYSRC
;
A
#
# COMPACT_ATOMS: atom_id res chain seq x y z
N MET A 1 -17.99 -5.38 9.61
CA MET A 1 -17.60 -4.88 10.95
C MET A 1 -16.93 -6.00 11.69
N LYS A 2 -15.65 -5.82 12.06
CA LYS A 2 -14.89 -6.79 12.86
C LYS A 2 -15.09 -6.46 14.34
N GLU A 3 -15.44 -7.44 15.17
CA GLU A 3 -15.70 -7.18 16.61
C GLU A 3 -14.49 -6.50 17.26
N GLY A 4 -14.73 -5.38 17.95
CA GLY A 4 -13.68 -4.60 18.61
C GLY A 4 -12.84 -3.69 17.70
N TYR A 5 -13.19 -3.55 16.42
CA TYR A 5 -12.48 -2.69 15.48
C TYR A 5 -13.44 -1.80 14.67
N LYS A 6 -13.05 -0.54 14.47
CA LYS A 6 -13.78 0.45 13.67
C LYS A 6 -13.00 0.74 12.40
N LEU A 7 -13.67 0.71 11.25
CA LEU A 7 -13.07 1.12 9.97
C LEU A 7 -12.73 2.61 10.04
N GLU A 8 -11.56 3.00 9.54
CA GLU A 8 -11.03 4.35 9.65
C GLU A 8 -10.61 4.93 8.31
N ASP A 9 -10.08 4.09 7.42
CA ASP A 9 -9.75 4.49 6.07
C ASP A 9 -9.90 3.32 5.09
N THR A 10 -10.22 3.64 3.85
CA THR A 10 -10.22 2.67 2.74
C THR A 10 -9.42 3.28 1.61
N ILE A 11 -8.37 2.57 1.20
CA ILE A 11 -7.44 2.97 0.15
C ILE A 11 -7.65 2.03 -1.02
N ILE A 12 -8.15 2.56 -2.13
CA ILE A 12 -8.29 1.81 -3.39
C ILE A 12 -7.28 2.37 -4.37
N LEU A 13 -6.40 1.51 -4.89
CA LEU A 13 -5.39 1.86 -5.89
C LEU A 13 -5.59 0.96 -7.11
N ASN A 14 -5.77 1.58 -8.27
CA ASN A 14 -5.70 0.90 -9.55
C ASN A 14 -4.59 1.54 -10.39
N GLY A 15 -3.64 0.73 -10.84
CA GLY A 15 -2.48 1.23 -11.58
C GLY A 15 -1.47 0.13 -11.89
N LYS A 16 -0.19 0.51 -11.98
CA LYS A 16 0.90 -0.39 -12.34
C LYS A 16 1.92 -0.48 -11.22
N VAL A 17 2.36 -1.67 -10.83
CA VAL A 17 3.43 -1.82 -9.84
C VAL A 17 4.74 -1.29 -10.42
N GLY A 18 5.40 -0.40 -9.70
CA GLY A 18 6.61 0.27 -10.17
C GLY A 18 7.32 1.10 -9.09
N TRP A 19 8.43 1.71 -9.48
CA TRP A 19 9.15 2.66 -8.63
C TRP A 19 8.42 4.01 -8.61
N VAL A 20 8.18 4.55 -7.42
CA VAL A 20 7.47 5.80 -7.19
C VAL A 20 8.41 6.76 -6.48
N ASN A 21 8.46 8.01 -6.95
CA ASN A 21 9.29 9.04 -6.34
C ASN A 21 8.73 9.41 -4.96
N THR A 22 9.59 9.44 -3.95
CA THR A 22 9.20 9.75 -2.56
C THR A 22 9.25 11.24 -2.25
N GLY A 23 9.99 12.03 -3.03
CA GLY A 23 10.23 13.45 -2.78
C GLY A 23 11.11 13.73 -1.55
N ASP A 24 11.82 12.71 -1.05
CA ASP A 24 12.77 12.78 0.06
C ASP A 24 14.10 12.09 -0.30
N ASP A 25 14.97 11.87 0.68
CA ASP A 25 16.32 11.34 0.47
C ASP A 25 16.36 9.87 -0.01
N ALA A 26 15.23 9.16 -0.05
CA ALA A 26 15.18 7.83 -0.67
C ALA A 26 15.14 7.88 -2.20
N ASP A 27 14.88 9.05 -2.81
CA ASP A 27 14.59 9.29 -4.23
C ASP A 27 13.35 8.54 -4.77
N SER A 28 13.30 7.20 -4.62
CA SER A 28 12.20 6.36 -5.07
C SER A 28 12.10 5.03 -4.31
N ILE A 29 10.87 4.54 -4.11
CA ILE A 29 10.57 3.24 -3.50
C ILE A 29 9.50 2.47 -4.26
N ILE A 30 9.24 1.21 -3.89
CA ILE A 30 8.19 0.43 -4.53
C ILE A 30 6.81 1.02 -4.23
N GLY A 31 5.98 1.07 -5.26
CA GLY A 31 4.68 1.70 -5.20
C GLY A 31 3.77 1.29 -6.35
N ILE A 32 2.62 1.96 -6.43
CA ILE A 32 1.75 1.89 -7.60
C ILE A 32 1.92 3.18 -8.40
N GLN A 33 2.09 3.07 -9.71
CA GLN A 33 2.18 4.18 -10.66
C GLN A 33 0.85 4.38 -11.38
N ASN A 34 0.63 5.59 -11.92
CA ASN A 34 -0.57 5.94 -12.71
C ASN A 34 -1.88 5.66 -11.97
N ILE A 35 -1.90 6.02 -10.69
CA ILE A 35 -2.98 5.69 -9.77
C ILE A 35 -4.23 6.49 -10.06
N GLN A 36 -5.37 5.80 -10.09
CA GLN A 36 -6.66 6.39 -9.75
C GLN A 36 -6.97 6.04 -8.29
N LYS A 37 -6.67 6.96 -7.37
CA LYS A 37 -6.99 6.75 -5.95
C LYS A 37 -8.47 6.99 -5.79
N VAL A 38 -9.19 6.10 -5.13
CA VAL A 38 -10.57 6.37 -4.70
C VAL A 38 -10.59 6.19 -3.19
N LYS A 39 -10.62 7.29 -2.45
CA LYS A 39 -10.86 7.27 -1.01
C LYS A 39 -12.37 7.32 -0.80
N ARG A 40 -12.95 6.37 -0.04
CA ARG A 40 -14.36 6.41 0.36
C ARG A 40 -14.45 6.21 1.86
N PHE A 41 -14.82 7.27 2.58
CA PHE A 41 -15.21 7.17 4.00
C PHE A 41 -16.38 8.09 4.38
N SER A 42 -16.94 8.84 3.43
CA SER A 42 -17.93 9.89 3.72
C SER A 42 -18.91 10.17 2.58
N GLY A 43 -18.85 9.40 1.48
CA GLY A 43 -19.60 9.70 0.25
C GLY A 43 -18.87 10.65 -0.73
N GLU A 44 -17.67 11.13 -0.40
CA GLU A 44 -16.79 11.79 -1.37
C GLU A 44 -15.89 10.77 -2.05
N GLU A 45 -15.87 10.80 -3.39
CA GLU A 45 -14.83 10.16 -4.19
C GLU A 45 -13.71 11.19 -4.40
N ILE A 46 -12.56 10.96 -3.78
CA ILE A 46 -11.38 11.75 -4.07
C ILE A 46 -10.56 10.99 -5.10
N VAL A 47 -10.69 11.38 -6.37
CA VAL A 47 -9.79 10.93 -7.45
C VAL A 47 -8.47 11.67 -7.32
N VAL A 48 -7.42 10.98 -6.89
CA VAL A 48 -6.06 11.52 -6.92
C VAL A 48 -5.29 10.81 -8.01
N SER A 49 -5.02 11.52 -9.10
CA SER A 49 -3.87 11.22 -9.97
C SER A 49 -2.77 12.22 -9.63
N ASN A 50 -1.52 11.77 -9.53
CA ASN A 50 -0.51 12.27 -10.47
C ASN A 50 0.91 11.69 -10.32
N ASP A 51 1.35 11.14 -9.19
CA ASP A 51 2.78 10.75 -9.08
C ASP A 51 3.03 9.32 -8.57
N GLY A 52 1.99 8.61 -8.18
CA GLY A 52 2.06 7.26 -7.63
C GLY A 52 1.85 7.21 -6.11
N PHE A 53 1.84 6.00 -5.54
CA PHE A 53 1.64 5.74 -4.11
C PHE A 53 2.85 4.97 -3.61
N ALA A 54 3.72 5.68 -2.91
CA ALA A 54 4.93 5.16 -2.29
C ALA A 54 4.53 4.35 -1.04
N PHE A 55 4.53 3.02 -1.13
CA PHE A 55 3.77 2.16 -0.22
C PHE A 55 4.18 2.28 1.25
N SER A 56 5.44 1.99 1.56
CA SER A 56 5.97 1.99 2.92
C SER A 56 5.87 3.38 3.56
N LYS A 57 6.19 4.45 2.81
CA LYS A 57 6.05 5.84 3.25
C LYS A 57 4.60 6.22 3.57
N GLU A 58 3.65 5.93 2.67
CA GLU A 58 2.25 6.25 2.90
C GLU A 58 1.66 5.44 4.05
N MET A 59 2.03 4.16 4.17
CA MET A 59 1.50 3.27 5.20
C MET A 59 2.12 3.55 6.58
N GLU A 60 3.40 3.94 6.67
CA GLU A 60 4.03 4.34 7.93
C GLU A 60 3.23 5.49 8.59
N SER A 61 2.87 6.51 7.81
CA SER A 61 2.08 7.65 8.29
C SER A 61 0.67 7.27 8.77
N ARG A 62 0.12 6.15 8.29
CA ARG A 62 -1.26 5.71 8.54
C ARG A 62 -1.36 4.63 9.61
N CYS A 63 -0.37 3.75 9.71
CA CYS A 63 -0.45 2.55 10.53
C CYS A 63 0.87 2.09 11.18
N GLY A 64 1.99 2.79 11.00
CA GLY A 64 3.32 2.30 11.43
C GLY A 64 3.43 1.93 12.92
N TRP A 65 2.90 2.78 13.81
CA TRP A 65 3.00 2.59 15.27
C TRP A 65 1.64 2.50 15.98
N LEU A 66 0.58 2.18 15.25
CA LEU A 66 -0.79 2.44 15.70
C LEU A 66 -1.62 1.18 16.02
N ASP A 67 -0.99 0.01 16.18
CA ASP A 67 -1.65 -1.29 16.40
C ASP A 67 -2.90 -1.46 15.51
N ARG A 68 -2.78 -1.05 14.24
CA ARG A 68 -3.90 -1.06 13.29
C ARG A 68 -4.11 -2.47 12.77
N TYR A 69 -5.36 -2.76 12.46
CA TYR A 69 -5.72 -3.95 11.71
C TYR A 69 -6.00 -3.55 10.27
N ALA A 70 -5.53 -4.34 9.31
CA ALA A 70 -5.86 -4.17 7.91
C ALA A 70 -6.53 -5.40 7.33
N SER A 71 -7.45 -5.17 6.38
CA SER A 71 -7.86 -6.15 5.39
C SER A 71 -7.40 -5.66 4.03
N ILE A 72 -6.69 -6.50 3.29
CA ILE A 72 -6.11 -6.15 1.99
C ILE A 72 -6.55 -7.19 0.97
N GLN A 73 -7.15 -6.72 -0.12
CA GLN A 73 -7.50 -7.54 -1.26
C GLN A 73 -6.82 -6.98 -2.49
N MET A 74 -6.19 -7.85 -3.28
CA MET A 74 -5.54 -7.42 -4.52
C MET A 74 -5.68 -8.41 -5.65
N LEU A 75 -5.70 -7.86 -6.86
CA LEU A 75 -5.69 -8.56 -8.12
C LEU A 75 -4.53 -8.05 -8.96
N THR A 76 -3.77 -8.94 -9.59
CA THR A 76 -2.69 -8.58 -10.53
C THR A 76 -2.96 -9.15 -11.92
N GLY A 77 -2.49 -8.45 -12.96
CA GLY A 77 -2.67 -8.84 -14.35
C GLY A 77 -1.64 -8.22 -15.29
N ASP A 78 -1.48 -8.84 -16.47
CA ASP A 78 -0.57 -8.33 -17.52
C ASP A 78 -1.20 -7.18 -18.34
N THR A 79 -2.52 -7.00 -18.23
CA THR A 79 -3.30 -5.93 -18.85
C THR A 79 -3.96 -5.04 -17.80
N PRO A 80 -4.32 -3.78 -18.11
CA PRO A 80 -5.09 -2.93 -17.22
C PRO A 80 -6.30 -3.66 -16.64
N ILE A 81 -6.52 -3.53 -15.34
CA ILE A 81 -7.62 -4.18 -14.64
C ILE A 81 -8.85 -3.29 -14.75
N ASP A 82 -9.86 -3.81 -15.45
CA ASP A 82 -11.19 -3.22 -15.51
C ASP A 82 -11.97 -3.59 -14.25
N MET A 83 -12.37 -2.56 -13.49
CA MET A 83 -13.09 -2.73 -12.22
C MET A 83 -14.51 -3.27 -12.42
N ASP A 84 -15.09 -3.07 -13.61
CA ASP A 84 -16.47 -3.51 -13.91
C ASP A 84 -16.56 -5.02 -14.18
N HIS A 85 -15.41 -5.70 -14.36
CA HIS A 85 -15.33 -7.10 -14.78
C HIS A 85 -14.36 -7.93 -13.92
N ILE A 86 -14.15 -7.55 -12.66
CA ILE A 86 -13.29 -8.30 -11.73
C ILE A 86 -13.92 -9.67 -11.44
N ASP A 87 -13.21 -10.74 -11.80
CA ASP A 87 -13.57 -12.13 -11.52
C ASP A 87 -12.96 -12.53 -10.16
N GLU A 88 -13.79 -12.93 -9.18
CA GLU A 88 -13.42 -13.16 -7.77
C GLU A 88 -12.32 -14.23 -7.59
N THR A 89 -12.10 -15.08 -8.59
CA THR A 89 -11.23 -16.27 -8.53
C THR A 89 -9.72 -15.99 -8.51
N LYS A 90 -9.27 -14.73 -8.68
CA LYS A 90 -7.84 -14.35 -8.73
C LYS A 90 -7.40 -13.39 -7.63
N ILE A 91 -8.24 -13.19 -6.61
CA ILE A 91 -8.00 -12.23 -5.53
C ILE A 91 -7.06 -12.85 -4.50
N VAL A 92 -5.93 -12.19 -4.24
CA VAL A 92 -5.11 -12.44 -3.05
C VAL A 92 -5.69 -11.62 -1.91
N SER A 93 -6.09 -12.29 -0.84
CA SER A 93 -6.61 -11.63 0.38
C SER A 93 -5.67 -11.88 1.54
N MET A 94 -5.37 -10.84 2.30
CA MET A 94 -4.57 -10.90 3.51
C MET A 94 -5.19 -9.99 4.57
N GLU A 95 -5.25 -10.47 5.81
CA GLU A 95 -5.77 -9.68 6.91
C GLU A 95 -4.96 -9.89 8.19
N GLY A 96 -4.77 -8.84 8.97
CA GLY A 96 -4.04 -8.94 10.22
C GLY A 96 -3.64 -7.60 10.81
N ILE A 97 -2.83 -7.67 11.87
CA ILE A 97 -2.15 -6.50 12.41
C ILE A 97 -1.16 -6.00 11.36
N THR A 98 -1.12 -4.68 11.19
CA THR A 98 -0.16 -4.03 10.28
C THR A 98 1.10 -3.63 11.02
N GLU A 99 2.24 -3.87 10.39
CA GLU A 99 3.54 -3.33 10.81
C GLU A 99 4.10 -2.57 9.60
N SER A 100 4.37 -1.28 9.75
CA SER A 100 4.90 -0.45 8.65
C SER A 100 6.07 0.38 9.15
N GLU A 101 7.18 0.34 8.42
CA GLU A 101 8.37 1.14 8.71
C GLU A 101 8.84 1.83 7.43
N TYR A 102 9.22 3.10 7.55
CA TYR A 102 9.87 3.88 6.51
C TYR A 102 10.81 4.87 7.18
N TYR A 103 12.10 4.60 7.16
CA TYR A 103 13.09 5.41 7.88
C TYR A 103 14.43 5.49 7.13
N HIS A 104 15.01 6.70 7.05
CA HIS A 104 16.33 6.90 6.46
C HIS A 104 17.43 6.64 7.49
N ARG A 105 18.43 5.86 7.11
CA ARG A 105 19.60 5.54 7.92
C ARG A 105 20.87 6.06 7.27
N TYR A 106 21.73 6.61 8.11
CA TYR A 106 23.03 7.13 7.71
C TYR A 106 24.15 6.48 8.53
N SER A 107 25.24 6.13 7.87
CA SER A 107 26.46 5.62 8.52
C SER A 107 27.55 6.69 8.51
N ASP A 108 27.82 7.31 9.65
CA ASP A 108 28.91 8.30 9.81
C ASP A 108 30.28 7.73 9.43
N TYR A 109 30.48 6.41 9.60
CA TYR A 109 31.76 5.74 9.33
C TYR A 109 32.04 5.56 7.84
N THR A 110 30.99 5.34 7.03
CA THR A 110 31.12 5.01 5.61
C THR A 110 30.56 6.09 4.68
N GLY A 111 29.79 7.02 5.22
CA GLY A 111 29.03 8.01 4.45
C GLY A 111 27.84 7.44 3.69
N TYR A 112 27.50 6.16 3.85
CA TYR A 112 26.36 5.54 3.17
C TYR A 112 25.04 5.98 3.80
N LEU A 113 24.11 6.37 2.93
CA LEU A 113 22.70 6.60 3.23
C LEU A 113 21.88 5.46 2.60
N TRP A 114 20.93 4.92 3.34
CA TRP A 114 19.95 3.95 2.83
C TRP A 114 18.61 4.13 3.52
N THR A 115 17.55 3.58 2.92
CA THR A 115 16.21 3.61 3.49
C THR A 115 15.84 2.21 3.95
N GLU A 116 15.36 2.10 5.19
CA GLU A 116 14.69 0.89 5.66
C GLU A 116 13.20 1.03 5.41
N GLU A 117 12.63 0.05 4.73
CA GLU A 117 11.22 -0.01 4.44
C GLU A 117 10.64 -1.40 4.69
N GLU A 118 9.49 -1.44 5.34
CA GLU A 118 8.73 -2.66 5.54
C GLU A 118 7.23 -2.34 5.57
N PHE A 119 6.42 -3.23 5.01
CA PHE A 119 4.98 -3.22 5.24
C PHE A 119 4.44 -4.65 5.31
N LYS A 120 4.07 -5.08 6.51
CA LYS A 120 3.47 -6.38 6.80
C LYS A 120 2.00 -6.25 7.17
N CYS A 121 1.21 -7.23 6.74
CA CYS A 121 -0.19 -7.41 7.15
C CYS A 121 -0.42 -8.88 7.51
N GLY A 122 -0.71 -9.17 8.78
CA GLY A 122 -1.01 -10.55 9.20
C GLY A 122 0.13 -11.54 8.95
N GLY A 123 1.37 -11.07 9.01
CA GLY A 123 2.57 -11.88 8.71
C GLY A 123 2.94 -11.98 7.23
N HIS A 124 2.14 -11.41 6.32
CA HIS A 124 2.48 -11.27 4.91
C HIS A 124 3.25 -9.99 4.66
N ASP A 125 4.37 -10.07 3.95
CA ASP A 125 5.16 -8.92 3.51
C ASP A 125 4.64 -8.42 2.15
N LEU A 126 3.92 -7.29 2.16
CA LEU A 126 3.29 -6.78 0.95
C LEU A 126 4.34 -6.21 -0.03
N LEU A 127 5.42 -5.60 0.46
CA LEU A 127 6.46 -5.04 -0.40
C LEU A 127 7.09 -6.15 -1.25
N LYS A 128 7.41 -7.30 -0.65
CA LYS A 128 7.90 -8.48 -1.40
C LYS A 128 6.89 -9.00 -2.43
N ILE A 129 5.59 -8.96 -2.12
CA ILE A 129 4.57 -9.40 -3.09
C ILE A 129 4.48 -8.44 -4.27
N LEU A 130 4.60 -7.14 -4.01
CA LEU A 130 4.65 -6.12 -5.07
C LEU A 130 5.92 -6.26 -5.90
N GLU A 131 7.08 -6.49 -5.29
CA GLU A 131 8.34 -6.74 -6.01
C GLU A 131 8.21 -7.92 -6.98
N GLY A 132 7.58 -9.02 -6.54
CA GLY A 132 7.29 -10.18 -7.39
C GLY A 132 6.33 -9.90 -8.55
N ASN A 133 5.61 -8.77 -8.52
CA ASN A 133 4.67 -8.33 -9.55
C ASN A 133 5.10 -7.03 -10.23
N MET A 134 6.40 -6.69 -10.17
CA MET A 134 6.95 -5.49 -10.78
C MET A 134 6.55 -5.39 -12.27
N GLY A 135 6.01 -4.24 -12.67
CA GLY A 135 5.58 -3.98 -14.03
C GLY A 135 4.22 -4.56 -14.42
N LYS A 136 3.52 -5.28 -13.54
CA LYS A 136 2.14 -5.72 -13.76
C LYS A 136 1.13 -4.65 -13.36
N TYR A 137 -0.07 -4.76 -13.91
CA TYR A 137 -1.21 -3.99 -13.44
C TYR A 137 -1.75 -4.61 -12.16
N ILE A 138 -2.19 -3.75 -11.25
CA ILE A 138 -2.73 -4.14 -9.95
C ILE A 138 -3.94 -3.29 -9.60
N HIS A 139 -4.94 -3.96 -9.04
CA HIS A 139 -6.02 -3.35 -8.28
C HIS A 139 -5.86 -3.82 -6.85
N ILE A 140 -5.77 -2.90 -5.90
CA ILE A 140 -5.61 -3.21 -4.48
C ILE A 140 -6.53 -2.33 -3.64
N GLU A 141 -7.22 -2.98 -2.71
CA GLU A 141 -8.10 -2.37 -1.73
C GLU A 141 -7.55 -2.67 -0.35
N ILE A 142 -7.34 -1.62 0.45
CA ILE A 142 -6.81 -1.69 1.80
C ILE A 142 -7.79 -1.00 2.73
N GLU A 143 -8.41 -1.77 3.59
CA GLU A 143 -9.25 -1.29 4.66
C GLU A 143 -8.45 -1.24 5.96
N LEU A 144 -8.30 -0.05 6.53
CA LEU A 144 -7.61 0.19 7.79
C LEU A 144 -8.61 0.37 8.93
N TYR A 145 -8.33 -0.31 10.04
CA TYR A 145 -9.18 -0.34 11.22
C TYR A 145 -8.43 0.10 12.47
N SER A 146 -9.07 0.90 13.33
CA SER A 146 -8.64 1.18 14.70
C SER A 146 -9.27 0.20 15.67
N ARG A 147 -8.58 -0.12 16.76
CA ARG A 147 -9.18 -0.81 17.89
C ARG A 147 -10.14 0.13 18.63
N CYS A 148 -11.34 -0.36 18.92
CA CYS A 148 -12.36 0.34 19.72
C CYS A 148 -12.02 0.34 21.22
#